data_AF-A0A937AS65-F1
#
_entry.id   AF-A0A937AS65-F1
#
_cell.length_a   1.000
_cell.length_b   1.000
_cell.length_c   1.000
_cell.angle_alpha   90.00
_cell.angle_beta   90.00
_cell.angle_gamma   90.00
#
_symmetry.space_group_name_H-M   'P 1'
#
loop_
_entity.id
_entity.type
_entity.pdbx_description
1 polymer ?
#
loop_
_entity_poly.entity_id
_entity_poly.type
_entity_poly.pdbx_seq_one_letter_code
_entity_poly.pdbx_strand_id
1 'polypeptide(L)'
;VMPPATYYTQPAVAYAGTQTERLEKIALQKWVALFFNGLEAWFDWRRTKMPAIIPGADNLNNNKVPVRYIYPLSEQALNSKNRLEAVASQVSDDLNTEIWIMK
;
A
#
# COMPACT_ATOMS: atom_id res chain seq x y z
N VAL A 1 -3.19 19.95 -15.11
CA VAL A 1 -2.68 21.31 -14.82
C VAL A 1 -1.20 21.17 -14.52
N MET A 2 -0.33 21.93 -15.19
CA MET A 2 1.11 21.92 -14.88
C MET A 2 1.34 22.87 -13.69
N PRO A 3 2.01 22.42 -12.62
CA PRO A 3 2.31 23.29 -11.49
C PRO A 3 3.30 24.39 -11.91
N PRO A 4 3.36 25.52 -11.17
CA PRO A 4 4.33 26.57 -11.44
C PRO A 4 5.77 26.05 -11.27
N ALA A 5 6.74 26.67 -11.95
CA ALA A 5 8.15 26.25 -11.90
C ALA A 5 8.72 26.17 -10.47
N THR A 6 8.22 27.03 -9.56
CA THR A 6 8.59 27.06 -8.14
C THR A 6 8.20 25.80 -7.36
N TYR A 7 7.26 24.99 -7.87
CA TYR A 7 6.90 23.71 -7.28
C TYR A 7 8.07 22.73 -7.29
N TYR A 8 8.77 22.65 -8.42
CA TYR A 8 9.87 21.69 -8.62
C TYR A 8 11.12 22.02 -7.81
N THR A 9 11.24 23.25 -7.31
CA THR A 9 12.37 23.69 -6.48
C THR A 9 12.11 23.53 -4.97
N GLN A 10 10.92 23.11 -4.56
CA GLN A 10 10.63 22.84 -3.15
C GLN A 10 11.52 21.70 -2.64
N PRO A 11 12.10 21.78 -1.42
CA PRO A 11 12.99 20.74 -0.91
C PRO A 11 12.38 19.32 -0.92
N ALA A 12 11.08 19.21 -0.65
CA ALA A 12 10.33 17.94 -0.65
C ALA A 12 10.01 17.40 -2.05
N VAL A 13 10.17 18.19 -3.11
CA VAL A 13 9.82 17.85 -4.49
C VAL A 13 11.07 17.69 -5.36
N ALA A 14 12.08 18.53 -5.15
CA ALA A 14 13.28 18.60 -5.96
C ALA A 14 13.98 17.24 -6.06
N TYR A 15 14.22 16.75 -7.28
CA TYR A 15 14.83 15.44 -7.55
C TYR A 15 16.34 15.44 -7.23
N ALA A 16 16.66 15.34 -5.94
CA ALA A 16 18.00 15.40 -5.37
C ALA A 16 18.12 14.45 -4.16
N GLY A 17 19.35 14.20 -3.73
CA GLY A 17 19.68 13.26 -2.65
C GLY A 17 20.20 11.92 -3.15
N THR A 18 20.24 10.95 -2.25
CA THR A 18 20.53 9.53 -2.46
C THR A 18 19.51 8.87 -3.38
N GLN A 19 19.82 7.66 -3.86
CA GLN A 19 18.88 6.88 -4.67
C GLN A 19 17.55 6.62 -3.94
N THR A 20 17.60 6.32 -2.64
CA THR A 20 16.41 6.07 -1.81
C THR A 20 15.55 7.34 -1.69
N GLU A 21 16.14 8.48 -1.35
CA GLU A 21 15.41 9.75 -1.23
C GLU A 21 14.76 10.17 -2.56
N ARG A 22 15.42 9.89 -3.69
CA ARG A 22 14.85 10.11 -5.02
C ARG A 22 13.64 9.21 -5.29
N LEU A 23 13.71 7.94 -4.89
CA LEU A 23 12.59 7.01 -5.01
C LEU A 23 11.41 7.42 -4.11
N GLU A 24 11.68 7.88 -2.89
CA GLU A 24 10.64 8.41 -1.99
C GLU A 24 9.93 9.62 -2.60
N LYS A 25 10.67 10.54 -3.22
CA LYS A 25 10.10 11.69 -3.93
C LYS A 25 9.24 11.25 -5.10
N ILE A 26 9.70 10.29 -5.91
CA ILE A 26 8.90 9.72 -7.01
C ILE A 26 7.62 9.08 -6.47
N ALA A 27 7.73 8.25 -5.43
CA ALA A 27 6.59 7.56 -4.83
C ALA A 27 5.57 8.54 -4.23
N LEU A 28 6.03 9.60 -3.55
CA LEU A 28 5.16 10.65 -3.02
C LEU A 28 4.41 11.39 -4.14
N GLN A 29 5.11 11.77 -5.22
CA GLN A 29 4.47 12.42 -6.37
C GLN A 29 3.47 11.49 -7.07
N LYS A 30 3.81 10.20 -7.21
CA LYS A 30 2.90 9.19 -7.76
C LYS A 30 1.67 8.99 -6.86
N TRP A 31 1.84 8.94 -5.54
CA TRP A 31 0.75 8.84 -4.57
C TRP A 31 -0.24 10.00 -4.71
N VAL A 32 0.26 11.25 -4.80
CA VAL A 32 -0.58 12.43 -5.04
C VAL A 32 -1.30 12.36 -6.39
N ALA A 33 -0.59 11.93 -7.45
CA ALA A 33 -1.18 11.80 -8.79
C ALA A 33 -2.29 10.73 -8.85
N LEU A 34 -2.22 9.71 -7.99
CA LEU A 34 -3.19 8.62 -7.91
C LEU A 34 -4.35 8.90 -6.94
N PHE A 35 -4.56 10.14 -6.49
CA PHE A 35 -5.63 10.48 -5.54
C PHE A 35 -7.03 9.97 -5.98
N PHE A 36 -7.35 10.03 -7.27
CA PHE A 36 -8.62 9.53 -7.82
C PHE A 36 -8.58 8.04 -8.25
N ASN A 37 -7.46 7.36 -8.02
CA ASN A 37 -7.28 5.93 -8.30
C ASN A 37 -6.72 5.21 -7.06
N GLY A 38 -7.52 5.23 -5.98
CA GLY A 38 -7.08 4.81 -4.65
C GLY A 38 -6.61 3.36 -4.55
N LEU A 39 -7.16 2.44 -5.36
CA LEU A 39 -6.68 1.05 -5.41
C LEU A 39 -5.26 0.98 -5.96
N GLU A 40 -4.97 1.68 -7.07
CA GLU A 40 -3.61 1.72 -7.62
C GLU A 40 -2.63 2.40 -6.65
N ALA A 41 -3.06 3.46 -5.96
CA ALA A 41 -2.26 4.09 -4.91
C ALA A 41 -1.91 3.10 -3.79
N TRP A 42 -2.91 2.36 -3.28
CA TRP A 42 -2.71 1.33 -2.27
C TRP A 42 -1.84 0.18 -2.76
N PHE A 43 -1.97 -0.23 -4.03
CA PHE A 43 -1.16 -1.30 -4.62
C PHE A 43 0.30 -0.89 -4.75
N ASP A 44 0.58 0.32 -5.23
CA ASP A 44 1.94 0.83 -5.34
C ASP A 44 2.59 1.05 -3.97
N TRP A 45 1.85 1.62 -3.01
CA TRP A 45 2.32 1.76 -1.62
C TRP A 45 2.63 0.42 -0.98
N ARG A 46 1.78 -0.60 -1.18
CA ARG A 46 2.02 -1.95 -0.65
C ARG A 46 3.31 -2.59 -1.15
N ARG A 47 3.66 -2.31 -2.42
CA ARG A 47 4.88 -2.80 -3.09
C ARG A 47 6.14 -2.03 -2.67
N THR A 48 6.05 -0.71 -2.52
CA THR A 48 7.22 0.15 -2.27
C THR A 48 7.42 0.50 -0.80
N LYS A 49 6.36 0.40 0.01
CA LYS A 49 6.22 0.97 1.36
C LYS A 49 6.43 2.50 1.39
N MET A 50 6.25 3.16 0.24
CA MET A 50 6.40 4.61 0.06
C MET A 50 5.10 5.22 -0.50
N PRO A 51 4.71 6.44 -0.06
CA PRO A 51 5.33 7.22 1.01
C PRO A 51 5.14 6.54 2.39
N ALA A 52 5.86 7.03 3.40
CA ALA A 52 5.63 6.59 4.77
C ALA A 52 4.21 6.97 5.20
N ILE A 53 3.43 5.98 5.64
CA ILE A 53 2.07 6.18 6.14
C ILE A 53 2.06 5.92 7.64
N ILE A 54 1.52 6.88 8.39
CA ILE A 54 1.29 6.75 9.82
C ILE A 54 -0.16 6.27 10.02
N PRO A 55 -0.38 5.09 10.62
CA PRO A 55 -1.72 4.63 10.97
C PRO A 55 -2.43 5.62 11.89
N GLY A 56 -3.76 5.71 11.77
CA GLY A 56 -4.57 6.56 12.65
C GLY A 56 -4.47 6.16 14.13
N ALA A 57 -4.71 7.11 15.04
CA ALA A 57 -4.57 6.90 16.49
C ALA A 57 -5.49 5.79 17.04
N ASP A 58 -6.68 5.63 16.46
CA ASP A 58 -7.68 4.63 16.88
C ASP A 58 -7.55 3.31 16.08
N ASN A 59 -6.35 2.99 15.59
CA ASN A 59 -6.11 1.79 14.80
C ASN A 59 -6.31 0.51 15.63
N LEU A 60 -7.26 -0.34 15.21
CA LEU A 60 -7.52 -1.65 15.83
C LEU A 60 -6.74 -2.79 15.17
N ASN A 61 -5.67 -2.47 14.43
CA ASN A 61 -4.84 -3.40 13.66
C ASN A 61 -3.36 -3.30 14.06
N ASN A 62 -3.07 -3.19 15.36
CA ASN A 62 -1.71 -3.15 15.91
C ASN A 62 -0.80 -2.06 15.30
N ASN A 63 -1.34 -0.88 15.03
CA ASN A 63 -0.65 0.21 14.34
C ASN A 63 -0.07 -0.25 12.99
N LYS A 64 -0.83 -1.05 12.23
CA LYS A 64 -0.48 -1.46 10.87
C LYS A 64 -1.56 -1.02 9.89
N VAL A 65 -1.12 -0.66 8.68
CA VAL A 65 -2.00 -0.47 7.54
C VAL A 65 -2.22 -1.83 6.86
N PRO A 66 -3.47 -2.28 6.65
CA PRO A 66 -3.76 -3.53 5.96
C PRO A 66 -3.09 -3.64 4.60
N VAL A 67 -2.58 -4.83 4.28
CA VAL A 67 -1.92 -5.13 3.00
C VAL A 67 -2.71 -6.08 2.11
N ARG A 68 -3.89 -6.54 2.57
CA ARG A 68 -4.84 -7.32 1.78
C ARG A 68 -6.24 -7.24 2.39
N TYR A 69 -7.20 -7.74 1.63
CA TYR A 69 -8.50 -8.13 2.18
C TYR A 69 -8.45 -9.60 2.64
N ILE A 70 -9.24 -9.92 3.66
CA ILE A 70 -9.54 -11.30 4.03
C ILE A 70 -10.55 -11.90 3.06
N TYR A 71 -10.63 -13.23 3.01
CA TYR A 71 -11.70 -13.88 2.25
C TYR A 71 -13.09 -13.52 2.82
N PRO A 72 -14.07 -13.19 1.96
CA PRO A 72 -15.38 -12.75 2.41
C PRO A 72 -16.13 -13.86 3.15
N LEU A 73 -17.06 -13.48 4.03
CA LEU A 73 -17.81 -14.42 4.88
C LEU A 73 -18.57 -15.48 4.07
N SER A 74 -19.02 -15.15 2.86
CA SER A 74 -19.68 -16.11 1.96
C SER A 74 -18.77 -17.28 1.59
N GLU A 75 -17.48 -17.04 1.32
CA GLU A 75 -16.52 -18.12 1.02
C GLU A 75 -16.26 -18.99 2.25
N GLN A 76 -16.33 -18.40 3.44
CA GLN A 76 -16.18 -19.12 4.70
C GLN A 76 -17.36 -20.08 4.94
N ALA A 77 -18.58 -19.66 4.59
CA ALA A 77 -19.80 -20.43 4.80
C ALA A 77 -20.13 -21.41 3.66
N LEU A 78 -19.88 -21.02 2.41
CA LEU A 78 -20.36 -21.73 1.21
C LEU A 78 -19.25 -22.48 0.47
N ASN A 79 -17.97 -22.17 0.74
CA ASN A 79 -16.84 -22.72 0.01
C ASN A 79 -15.66 -23.09 0.92
N SER A 80 -15.97 -23.59 2.13
CA SER A 80 -14.98 -23.75 3.20
C SER A 80 -13.80 -24.64 2.82
N LYS A 81 -14.03 -25.71 2.04
CA LYS A 81 -12.96 -26.62 1.59
C LYS A 81 -11.90 -25.88 0.77
N ASN A 82 -12.31 -25.23 -0.32
CA ASN A 82 -11.37 -24.52 -1.20
C ASN A 82 -10.73 -23.33 -0.49
N ARG A 83 -11.48 -22.64 0.39
CA ARG A 83 -10.90 -21.59 1.24
C ARG A 83 -9.78 -22.16 2.12
N LEU A 84 -9.99 -23.28 2.81
CA LEU A 84 -8.97 -23.87 3.70
C LEU A 84 -7.71 -24.28 2.92
N GLU A 85 -7.86 -24.82 1.72
CA GLU A 85 -6.74 -25.13 0.82
C GLU A 85 -5.97 -23.85 0.44
N ALA A 86 -6.68 -22.78 0.05
CA ALA A 86 -6.07 -21.49 -0.24
C ALA A 86 -5.33 -20.92 0.99
N VAL A 87 -5.95 -21.00 2.18
CA VAL A 87 -5.34 -20.57 3.45
C VAL A 87 -4.08 -21.38 3.80
N ALA A 88 -4.06 -22.67 3.50
CA ALA A 88 -2.89 -23.53 3.73
C ALA A 88 -1.71 -23.21 2.80
N SER A 89 -1.96 -22.63 1.63
CA SER A 89 -0.90 -22.17 0.70
C SER A 89 -0.33 -20.78 1.04
N GLN A 90 -0.89 -20.11 2.04
CA GLN A 90 -0.43 -18.83 2.59
C GLN A 90 -0.05 -19.00 4.07
N VAL A 91 0.29 -17.90 4.75
CA VAL A 91 0.63 -17.94 6.19
C VAL A 91 -0.63 -17.99 7.05
N SER A 92 -1.57 -17.06 6.84
CA SER A 92 -2.86 -16.99 7.51
C SER A 92 -3.83 -16.09 6.73
N ASP A 93 -5.14 -16.24 6.96
CA ASP A 93 -6.17 -15.31 6.46
C ASP A 93 -6.27 -14.08 7.38
N ASP A 94 -5.26 -13.22 7.32
CA ASP A 94 -5.13 -12.00 8.12
C ASP A 94 -4.90 -10.78 7.21
N LEU A 95 -5.38 -9.60 7.62
CA LEU A 95 -5.23 -8.34 6.90
C LEU A 95 -3.76 -7.93 6.66
N ASN A 96 -2.84 -8.46 7.46
CA ASN A 96 -1.42 -8.15 7.44
C ASN A 96 -0.56 -9.24 6.76
N THR A 97 -1.17 -10.35 6.32
CA THR A 97 -0.44 -11.40 5.60
C THR A 97 0.00 -10.89 4.23
N GLU A 98 1.31 -10.86 3.99
CA GLU A 98 1.83 -10.38 2.71
C GLU A 98 1.46 -11.31 1.54
N ILE A 99 0.99 -10.70 0.46
CA ILE A 99 0.69 -11.39 -0.81
C ILE A 99 1.98 -11.66 -1.60
N TRP A 100 1.93 -12.61 -2.52
CA TRP A 100 3.11 -13.12 -3.24
C TRP A 100 3.96 -12.01 -3.91
N ILE A 101 3.33 -11.00 -4.50
CA ILE A 101 4.01 -9.92 -5.23
C ILE A 101 4.74 -8.92 -4.30
N MET A 102 4.57 -9.04 -2.98
CA MET A 102 5.26 -8.20 -2.00
C MET A 102 6.47 -8.88 -1.35
N LYS A 103 6.73 -10.15 -1.69
CA LYS A 103 7.91 -10.91 -1.23
C LYS A 103 9.14 -10.66 -2.10
#